data_AF-A0A1G2CI81-F1
#
_entry.id   AF-A0A1G2CI81-F1
#
_cell.length_a   1.000
_cell.length_b   1.000
_cell.length_c   1.000
_cell.angle_alpha   90.00
_cell.angle_beta   90.00
_cell.angle_gamma   90.00
#
_symmetry.space_group_name_H-M   'P 1'
#
loop_
_entity.id
_entity.type
_entity.pdbx_description
1 polymer ?
#
loop_
_entity_poly.entity_id
_entity_poly.type
_entity_poly.pdbx_seq_one_letter_code
_entity_poly.pdbx_strand_id
1 'polypeptide(L)'
;MRNYLTRFWDRYDRHRDINMRVVLFIFLWQLIHLYWLTTDVVFMRLTGTSFFTPTPAWQFLIIFADFVEIPTLVAATVWYAHSLRKKFNRKDMLMILLINSQWFHIFWITDEFIVREFASVVSTSLWLGWFAIALDYLELPAIFDLSRQFSRQMFKKREVASV
;
A
#
# COMPACT_ATOMS: atom_id res chain seq x y z
N MET A 1 36.69 -7.67 -5.01
CA MET A 1 35.68 -7.18 -5.98
C MET A 1 34.43 -6.76 -5.21
N ARG A 2 33.91 -5.54 -5.38
CA ARG A 2 32.65 -5.15 -4.73
C ARG A 2 31.49 -5.93 -5.36
N ASN A 3 30.81 -6.76 -4.57
CA ASN A 3 29.65 -7.54 -5.00
C ASN A 3 28.53 -6.61 -5.50
N TYR A 4 27.77 -7.02 -6.52
CA TYR A 4 26.66 -6.23 -7.09
C TYR A 4 25.66 -5.74 -6.03
N LEU A 5 25.39 -6.57 -5.02
CA LEU A 5 24.55 -6.22 -3.86
C LEU A 5 25.09 -5.01 -3.08
N THR A 6 26.40 -4.92 -2.85
CA THR A 6 26.99 -3.77 -2.14
C THR A 6 26.82 -2.49 -2.94
N ARG A 7 27.04 -2.54 -4.26
CA ARG A 7 26.84 -1.39 -5.16
C ARG A 7 25.38 -0.92 -5.19
N PHE A 8 24.43 -1.85 -5.17
CA PHE A 8 23.00 -1.54 -5.09
C PHE A 8 22.68 -0.78 -3.80
N TRP A 9 23.07 -1.33 -2.64
CA TRP A 9 22.80 -0.71 -1.34
C TRP A 9 23.45 0.66 -1.21
N ASP A 10 24.69 0.83 -1.69
CA ASP A 10 25.37 2.12 -1.67
C ASP A 10 24.67 3.15 -2.57
N ARG A 11 24.10 2.74 -3.71
CA ARG A 11 23.30 3.62 -4.57
C ARG A 11 21.96 3.97 -3.92
N TYR A 12 21.33 3.00 -3.26
CA TYR A 12 20.07 3.19 -2.55
C TYR A 12 20.23 4.18 -1.39
N ASP A 13 21.30 4.04 -0.61
CA ASP A 13 21.63 4.95 0.49
C ASP A 13 21.88 6.39 0.01
N ARG A 14 22.53 6.58 -1.14
CA ARG A 14 22.74 7.91 -1.74
C ARG A 14 21.44 8.62 -2.10
N HIS A 15 20.39 7.89 -2.46
CA HIS A 15 19.11 8.45 -2.90
C HIS A 15 17.98 8.20 -1.88
N ARG A 16 18.33 7.88 -0.63
CA ARG A 16 17.38 7.44 0.38
C ARG A 16 16.21 8.41 0.58
N ASP A 17 16.50 9.70 0.67
CA ASP A 17 15.48 10.74 0.89
C ASP A 17 14.47 10.80 -0.27
N ILE A 18 14.96 10.69 -1.51
CA ILE A 18 14.11 10.72 -2.72
C ILE A 18 13.31 9.43 -2.81
N ASN A 19 13.97 8.28 -2.64
CA ASN A 19 13.31 6.97 -2.66
C ASN A 19 12.18 6.93 -1.63
N MET A 20 12.42 7.37 -0.40
CA MET A 20 11.40 7.39 0.64
C MET A 20 10.21 8.27 0.28
N ARG A 21 10.45 9.46 -0.29
CA ARG A 21 9.36 10.36 -0.74
C ARG A 21 8.53 9.73 -1.84
N VAL A 22 9.18 9.10 -2.81
CA VAL A 22 8.51 8.45 -3.92
C VAL A 22 7.68 7.27 -3.41
N VAL A 23 8.26 6.37 -2.61
CA VAL A 23 7.50 5.24 -2.03
C VAL A 23 6.32 5.75 -1.22
N LEU A 24 6.51 6.76 -0.36
CA LEU A 24 5.44 7.31 0.45
C LEU A 24 4.33 7.92 -0.41
N PHE A 25 4.68 8.70 -1.43
CA PHE A 25 3.71 9.34 -2.30
C PHE A 25 2.84 8.31 -3.03
N ILE A 26 3.47 7.28 -3.62
CA ILE A 26 2.75 6.24 -4.34
C ILE A 26 1.94 5.36 -3.36
N PHE A 27 2.44 5.14 -2.14
CA PHE A 27 1.71 4.37 -1.14
C PHE A 27 0.51 5.11 -0.54
N LEU A 28 0.62 6.44 -0.40
CA LEU A 28 -0.53 7.28 -0.04
C LEU A 28 -1.58 7.31 -1.16
N TRP A 29 -1.18 7.10 -2.41
CA TRP A 29 -2.12 7.02 -3.52
C TRP A 29 -3.07 5.83 -3.38
N GLN A 30 -2.65 4.76 -2.71
CA GLN A 30 -3.52 3.59 -2.40
C GLN A 30 -4.73 3.96 -1.51
N LEU A 31 -4.69 5.10 -0.82
CA LEU A 31 -5.86 5.60 -0.08
C LEU A 31 -7.04 5.92 -0.99
N ILE A 32 -6.81 6.22 -2.27
CA ILE A 32 -7.89 6.43 -3.26
C ILE A 32 -8.62 5.12 -3.51
N HIS A 33 -7.88 4.03 -3.74
CA HIS A 33 -8.43 2.69 -3.90
C HIS A 33 -9.25 2.30 -2.65
N LEU A 34 -8.65 2.42 -1.46
CA LEU A 34 -9.32 2.07 -0.21
C LEU A 34 -10.57 2.91 0.06
N TYR A 35 -10.55 4.19 -0.32
CA TYR A 35 -11.72 5.07 -0.22
C TYR A 35 -12.87 4.60 -1.12
N TRP A 36 -12.58 4.26 -2.38
CA TRP A 36 -13.58 3.73 -3.30
C TRP A 36 -14.17 2.41 -2.77
N LEU A 37 -13.31 1.48 -2.36
CA LEU A 37 -13.74 0.19 -1.82
C LEU A 37 -14.61 0.35 -0.57
N THR A 38 -14.30 1.32 0.30
CA THR A 38 -15.14 1.65 1.46
C THR A 38 -16.51 2.21 1.05
N THR A 39 -16.52 3.18 0.12
CA THR A 39 -17.70 4.02 -0.15
C THR A 39 -18.69 3.41 -1.13
N ASP A 40 -18.20 2.60 -2.06
CA ASP A 40 -19.02 1.92 -3.05
C ASP A 40 -19.27 0.47 -2.60
N VAL A 41 -18.24 -0.36 -2.50
CA VAL A 41 -18.41 -1.80 -2.22
C VAL A 41 -18.92 -2.07 -0.80
N VAL A 42 -18.23 -1.56 0.23
CA VAL A 42 -18.57 -1.86 1.64
C VAL A 42 -19.91 -1.22 2.01
N PHE A 43 -20.13 0.06 1.70
CA PHE A 43 -21.39 0.72 2.03
C PHE A 43 -22.59 0.19 1.24
N MET A 44 -22.44 -0.06 -0.07
CA MET A 44 -23.52 -0.68 -0.83
C MET A 44 -23.95 -2.00 -0.19
N ARG A 45 -23.02 -2.75 0.40
CA ARG A 45 -23.35 -4.00 1.09
C ARG A 45 -23.95 -3.81 2.48
N LEU A 46 -23.48 -2.85 3.27
CA LEU A 46 -23.95 -2.64 4.64
C LEU A 46 -25.29 -1.90 4.70
N THR A 47 -25.53 -0.95 3.79
CA THR A 47 -26.72 -0.07 3.85
C THR A 47 -27.63 -0.23 2.64
N GLY A 48 -27.23 -0.99 1.62
CA GLY A 48 -27.98 -1.11 0.37
C GLY A 48 -27.91 0.14 -0.52
N THR A 49 -27.09 1.11 -0.16
CA THR A 49 -26.96 2.40 -0.87
C THR A 49 -25.50 2.65 -1.21
N SER A 50 -25.19 2.81 -2.51
CA SER A 50 -23.90 3.37 -2.90
C SER A 50 -23.93 4.87 -2.62
N PHE A 51 -22.96 5.35 -1.84
CA PHE A 51 -22.78 6.79 -1.58
C PHE A 51 -21.88 7.45 -2.63
N PHE A 52 -21.33 6.66 -3.56
CA PHE A 52 -20.34 7.14 -4.51
C PHE A 52 -20.45 6.39 -5.84
N THR A 53 -20.88 7.11 -6.89
CA THR A 53 -20.85 6.59 -8.26
C THR A 53 -19.60 7.13 -8.97
N PRO A 54 -18.61 6.29 -9.30
CA PRO A 54 -17.35 6.77 -9.86
C PRO A 54 -17.56 7.31 -11.28
N THR A 55 -17.33 8.61 -11.45
CA THR A 55 -17.28 9.25 -12.76
C THR A 55 -16.08 8.70 -13.57
N PRO A 56 -16.00 8.89 -14.89
CA PRO A 56 -14.87 8.42 -15.69
C PRO A 56 -13.50 8.90 -15.18
N ALA A 57 -13.44 10.11 -14.64
CA ALA A 57 -12.23 10.64 -14.02
C ALA A 57 -11.84 9.85 -12.75
N TRP A 58 -12.80 9.50 -11.90
CA TRP A 58 -12.55 8.67 -10.72
C TRP A 58 -12.16 7.25 -11.06
N GLN A 59 -12.80 6.64 -12.06
CA GLN A 59 -12.40 5.32 -12.56
C GLN A 59 -10.94 5.30 -13.02
N PHE A 60 -10.51 6.34 -13.75
CA PHE A 60 -9.11 6.47 -14.13
C PHE A 60 -8.17 6.57 -12.92
N LEU A 61 -8.54 7.34 -11.89
CA LEU A 61 -7.71 7.47 -10.67
C LEU A 61 -7.59 6.15 -9.89
N ILE A 62 -8.67 5.37 -9.82
CA ILE A 62 -8.70 4.05 -9.16
C ILE A 62 -7.82 3.06 -9.94
N ILE A 63 -8.04 2.92 -11.25
CA ILE A 63 -7.23 2.02 -12.09
C ILE A 63 -5.75 2.41 -12.03
N PHE A 64 -5.46 3.71 -12.02
CA PHE A 64 -4.08 4.18 -11.86
C PHE A 64 -3.51 3.83 -10.48
N ALA A 65 -4.31 3.87 -9.41
CA ALA A 65 -3.90 3.44 -8.08
C ALA A 65 -3.50 1.96 -8.05
N ASP A 66 -4.35 1.10 -8.59
CA ASP A 66 -4.11 -0.34 -8.68
C ASP A 66 -2.86 -0.64 -9.52
N PHE A 67 -2.69 0.08 -10.64
CA PHE A 67 -1.51 -0.09 -11.50
C PHE A 67 -0.19 0.22 -10.77
N VAL A 68 -0.21 1.22 -9.88
CA VAL A 68 0.98 1.60 -9.11
C VAL A 68 1.15 0.80 -7.81
N GLU A 69 0.19 -0.06 -7.46
CA GLU A 69 0.25 -0.92 -6.28
C GLU A 69 1.47 -1.84 -6.31
N ILE A 70 1.69 -2.60 -7.40
CA ILE A 70 2.84 -3.51 -7.54
C ILE A 70 4.18 -2.78 -7.33
N PRO A 71 4.50 -1.68 -8.05
CA PRO A 71 5.69 -0.88 -7.78
C PRO A 71 5.82 -0.44 -6.33
N THR A 72 4.70 -0.11 -5.69
CA THR A 72 4.66 0.36 -4.30
C THR A 72 5.01 -0.76 -3.33
N LEU A 73 4.38 -1.93 -3.45
CA LEU A 73 4.65 -3.08 -2.59
C LEU A 73 6.12 -3.51 -2.68
N VAL A 74 6.67 -3.52 -3.89
CA VAL A 74 8.10 -3.82 -4.12
C VAL A 74 8.97 -2.76 -3.45
N ALA A 75 8.69 -1.48 -3.65
CA ALA A 75 9.53 -0.42 -3.12
C ALA A 75 9.46 -0.31 -1.58
N ALA A 76 8.28 -0.52 -1.00
CA ALA A 76 8.08 -0.59 0.45
C ALA A 76 8.78 -1.83 1.04
N THR A 77 8.69 -2.99 0.38
CA THR A 77 9.43 -4.20 0.78
C THR A 77 10.94 -3.94 0.78
N VAL A 78 11.48 -3.31 -0.27
CA VAL A 78 12.91 -2.94 -0.35
C VAL A 78 13.29 -1.98 0.78
N TRP A 79 12.44 -1.00 1.10
CA TRP A 79 12.67 -0.06 2.20
C TRP A 79 12.78 -0.77 3.56
N TYR A 80 11.82 -1.62 3.90
CA TYR A 80 11.85 -2.35 5.17
C TYR A 80 12.94 -3.41 5.21
N ALA A 81 13.24 -4.08 4.10
CA ALA A 81 14.35 -5.03 3.99
C ALA A 81 15.70 -4.33 4.23
N HIS A 82 15.86 -3.12 3.69
CA HIS A 82 17.03 -2.28 3.93
C HIS A 82 17.17 -1.89 5.41
N SER A 83 16.05 -1.51 6.05
CA SER A 83 16.02 -1.18 7.47
C SER A 83 16.42 -2.39 8.35
N LEU A 84 15.82 -3.56 8.08
CA LEU A 84 16.16 -4.82 8.76
C LEU A 84 17.64 -5.21 8.61
N ARG A 85 18.20 -5.02 7.41
CA ARG A 85 19.61 -5.28 7.13
C ARG A 85 20.52 -4.39 7.98
N LYS A 86 20.16 -3.13 8.21
CA LYS A 86 20.94 -2.19 9.04
C LYS A 86 20.81 -2.50 10.52
N LYS A 87 19.59 -2.77 10.98
CA LYS A 87 19.29 -3.15 12.36
C LYS A 87 18.02 -4.00 12.38
N PHE A 88 18.14 -5.23 12.86
CA PHE A 88 16.98 -6.10 12.98
C PHE A 88 15.93 -5.50 13.93
N ASN A 89 14.68 -5.48 13.50
CA ASN A 89 13.53 -4.97 14.25
C ASN A 89 12.28 -5.78 13.89
N ARG A 90 11.57 -6.29 14.89
CA ARG A 90 10.33 -7.08 14.69
C ARG A 90 9.25 -6.29 13.96
N LYS A 91 9.21 -4.98 14.16
CA LYS A 91 8.25 -4.10 13.48
C LYS A 91 8.45 -4.12 11.97
N ASP A 92 9.69 -3.99 11.50
CA ASP A 92 9.98 -3.94 10.06
C ASP A 92 9.70 -5.29 9.42
N MET A 93 9.95 -6.40 10.14
CA MET A 93 9.57 -7.74 9.72
C MET A 93 8.04 -7.89 9.60
N LEU A 94 7.28 -7.36 10.57
CA LEU A 94 5.82 -7.33 10.50
C LEU A 94 5.34 -6.51 9.31
N MET A 95 5.93 -5.33 9.05
CA MET A 95 5.55 -4.50 7.89
C MET A 95 5.81 -5.23 6.57
N ILE A 96 6.93 -5.93 6.43
CA ILE A 96 7.18 -6.78 5.25
C ILE A 96 6.09 -7.84 5.11
N LEU A 97 5.68 -8.49 6.20
CA LEU A 97 4.63 -9.49 6.16
C LEU A 97 3.29 -8.88 5.69
N LEU A 98 2.89 -7.73 6.24
CA LEU A 98 1.65 -7.03 5.86
C LEU A 98 1.67 -6.51 4.42
N ILE A 99 2.82 -6.05 3.94
CA ILE A 99 2.99 -5.63 2.54
C ILE A 99 2.93 -6.85 1.62
N ASN A 100 3.54 -7.96 2.01
CA ASN A 100 3.56 -9.16 1.16
C ASN A 100 2.26 -9.97 1.25
N SER A 101 1.39 -9.74 2.23
CA SER A 101 0.03 -10.29 2.19
C SER A 101 -0.82 -9.68 1.07
N GLN A 102 -0.49 -8.48 0.60
CA GLN A 102 -1.23 -7.82 -0.49
C GLN A 102 -1.10 -8.55 -1.83
N TRP A 103 -0.01 -9.32 -2.04
CA TRP A 103 0.08 -10.18 -3.22
C TRP A 103 -1.06 -11.20 -3.32
N PHE A 104 -1.65 -11.62 -2.19
CA PHE A 104 -2.84 -12.48 -2.21
C PHE A 104 -4.07 -11.72 -2.71
N HIS A 105 -4.25 -10.45 -2.35
CA HIS A 105 -5.31 -9.61 -2.92
C HIS A 105 -5.11 -9.50 -4.44
N ILE A 106 -3.93 -9.05 -4.89
CA ILE A 106 -3.65 -8.81 -6.32
C ILE A 106 -3.85 -10.06 -7.19
N PHE A 107 -3.29 -11.21 -6.78
CA PHE A 107 -3.26 -12.40 -7.65
C PHE A 107 -4.42 -13.36 -7.46
N TRP A 108 -5.05 -13.38 -6.29
CA TRP A 108 -6.07 -14.37 -5.97
C TRP A 108 -7.46 -13.77 -5.87
N ILE A 109 -7.61 -12.59 -5.24
CA ILE A 109 -8.91 -12.00 -4.98
C ILE A 109 -8.98 -10.57 -5.54
N THR A 110 -8.99 -10.48 -6.86
CA THR A 110 -9.10 -9.21 -7.59
C THR A 110 -10.43 -8.50 -7.32
N ASP A 111 -10.45 -7.18 -7.48
CA ASP A 111 -11.67 -6.36 -7.43
C ASP A 111 -12.80 -6.88 -8.32
N GLU A 112 -12.49 -7.46 -9.48
CA GLU A 112 -13.48 -8.05 -10.37
C GLU A 112 -14.23 -9.22 -9.73
N PHE A 113 -13.56 -10.00 -8.88
CA PHE A 113 -14.18 -11.08 -8.11
C PHE A 113 -15.07 -10.50 -7.01
N ILE A 114 -14.59 -9.49 -6.29
CA ILE A 114 -15.33 -8.76 -5.25
C ILE A 114 -16.61 -8.17 -5.85
N VAL A 115 -16.50 -7.41 -6.95
CA VAL A 115 -17.65 -6.79 -7.63
C VAL A 115 -18.62 -7.84 -8.15
N ARG A 116 -18.15 -8.97 -8.72
CA ARG A 116 -19.04 -10.04 -9.21
C ARG A 116 -19.76 -10.79 -8.09
N GLU A 117 -19.06 -11.16 -7.02
CA GLU A 117 -19.67 -11.82 -5.85
C GLU A 117 -20.64 -10.89 -5.12
N PHE A 118 -20.41 -9.57 -5.14
CA PHE A 118 -21.30 -8.60 -4.52
C PHE A 118 -22.43 -8.09 -5.44
N ALA A 119 -22.31 -8.21 -6.77
CA ALA A 119 -23.36 -7.85 -7.73
C ALA A 119 -24.29 -9.02 -8.11
N SER A 120 -23.87 -10.28 -7.92
CA SER A 120 -24.69 -11.45 -8.27
C SER A 120 -25.60 -11.90 -7.11
N VAL A 121 -26.82 -12.34 -7.45
CA VAL A 121 -27.85 -12.79 -6.48
C VAL A 121 -27.51 -14.16 -5.88
N VAL A 122 -26.61 -14.92 -6.52
CA VAL A 122 -26.12 -16.22 -6.06
C VAL A 122 -24.62 -16.09 -5.81
N SER A 123 -24.25 -15.57 -4.64
CA SER A 123 -22.84 -15.47 -4.26
C SER A 123 -22.38 -16.80 -3.65
N THR A 124 -21.32 -17.36 -4.23
CA THR A 124 -20.79 -18.68 -3.84
C THR A 124 -19.79 -18.60 -2.70
N SER A 125 -19.26 -17.40 -2.36
CA SER A 125 -18.45 -17.21 -1.15
C SER A 125 -18.37 -15.75 -0.70
N LEU A 126 -19.46 -15.28 -0.06
CA LEU A 126 -19.52 -13.96 0.57
C LEU A 126 -18.37 -13.68 1.56
N TRP A 127 -17.87 -14.72 2.23
CA TRP A 127 -16.79 -14.60 3.21
C TRP A 127 -15.43 -14.26 2.57
N LEU A 128 -15.19 -14.73 1.33
CA LEU A 128 -13.96 -14.42 0.58
C LEU A 128 -13.90 -12.93 0.22
N GLY A 129 -15.03 -12.33 -0.16
CA GLY A 129 -15.09 -10.90 -0.45
C GLY A 129 -14.73 -10.03 0.76
N TRP A 130 -15.23 -10.36 1.95
CA TRP A 130 -14.85 -9.67 3.19
C TRP A 130 -13.39 -9.90 3.58
N PHE A 131 -12.86 -11.10 3.32
CA PHE A 131 -11.46 -11.41 3.57
C PHE A 131 -10.53 -10.58 2.66
N ALA A 132 -10.88 -10.44 1.38
CA ALA A 132 -10.13 -9.61 0.44
C ALA A 132 -10.11 -8.15 0.86
N ILE A 133 -11.28 -7.58 1.16
CA ILE A 133 -11.41 -6.24 1.73
C ILE A 133 -10.50 -6.09 2.96
N ALA A 134 -10.54 -7.05 3.88
CA ALA A 134 -9.71 -7.01 5.08
C ALA A 134 -8.20 -7.01 4.77
N LEU A 135 -7.76 -7.71 3.72
CA LEU A 135 -6.37 -7.68 3.26
C LEU A 135 -5.98 -6.27 2.79
N ASP A 136 -6.81 -5.58 2.00
CA ASP A 136 -6.56 -4.21 1.55
C ASP A 136 -6.37 -3.24 2.72
N TYR A 137 -7.19 -3.37 3.77
CA TYR A 137 -7.02 -2.54 4.98
C TYR A 137 -5.72 -2.82 5.75
N LEU A 138 -5.03 -3.96 5.54
CA LEU A 138 -3.72 -4.23 6.14
C LEU A 138 -2.59 -3.36 5.55
N GLU A 139 -2.85 -2.61 4.49
CA GLU A 139 -1.91 -1.60 4.00
C GLU A 139 -1.81 -0.37 4.92
N LEU A 140 -2.90 -0.02 5.62
CA LEU A 140 -2.97 1.17 6.46
C LEU A 140 -1.87 1.25 7.54
N PRO A 141 -1.55 0.17 8.29
CA PRO A 141 -0.43 0.16 9.22
C PRO A 141 0.91 0.54 8.56
N ALA A 142 1.15 0.04 7.35
CA ALA A 142 2.39 0.30 6.62
C ALA A 142 2.44 1.74 6.07
N ILE A 143 1.31 2.25 5.55
CA ILE A 143 1.17 3.66 5.13
C ILE A 143 1.43 4.59 6.31
N PHE A 144 0.79 4.34 7.44
CA PHE A 144 0.94 5.14 8.65
C PHE A 144 2.38 5.14 9.16
N ASP A 145 3.02 3.96 9.16
CA ASP A 145 4.39 3.85 9.62
C ASP A 145 5.38 4.58 8.72
N LEU A 146 5.29 4.40 7.41
CA LEU A 146 6.15 5.07 6.45
C LEU A 146 5.97 6.59 6.52
N SER A 147 4.72 7.06 6.65
CA SER A 147 4.38 8.48 6.87
C SER A 147 5.04 9.01 8.15
N ARG A 148 4.94 8.27 9.26
CA ARG A 148 5.53 8.65 10.54
C ARG A 148 7.05 8.72 10.47
N GLN A 149 7.69 7.76 9.82
CA GLN A 149 9.13 7.75 9.62
C GLN A 149 9.57 8.95 8.77
N PHE A 150 8.82 9.27 7.71
CA PHE A 150 9.11 10.40 6.83
C PHE A 150 9.03 11.72 7.58
N SER A 151 7.94 11.95 8.33
CA SER A 151 7.78 13.12 9.17
C SER A 151 8.94 13.29 10.14
N ARG A 152 9.34 12.23 10.84
CA ARG A 152 10.50 12.26 11.77
C ARG A 152 11.80 12.64 11.08
N GLN A 153 12.06 12.14 9.88
CA GLN A 153 13.27 12.50 9.13
C GLN A 153 13.25 13.97 8.69
N MET A 154 12.08 14.47 8.26
CA MET A 154 11.91 15.87 7.87
C MET A 154 12.09 16.83 9.05
N PHE A 155 11.52 16.52 10.22
CA PHE A 155 11.68 17.36 11.42
C PHE A 155 13.14 17.41 11.89
N LYS A 156 13.83 16.25 11.95
CA LYS A 156 15.24 16.20 12.35
C LYS A 156 16.16 16.99 11.40
N LYS A 157 15.87 16.98 10.10
CA LYS A 157 16.65 17.73 9.09
C LYS A 157 16.47 19.24 9.22
N ARG A 158 15.29 19.71 9.65
CA ARG A 158 15.02 21.13 9.90
C ARG A 158 15.79 21.66 11.11
N GLU A 159 15.84 20.89 12.19
CA GLU A 159 16.54 21.26 13.43
C GLU A 159 18.06 21.42 13.21
N VAL A 160 18.66 20.55 12.41
CA VAL A 160 20.09 20.64 12.05
C VAL A 160 20.40 21.79 11.09
N ALA A 161 19.42 22.23 10.27
CA ALA A 161 19.60 23.35 9.35
C ALA A 161 19.38 24.73 10.00
N SER A 162 18.83 24.77 11.23
CA SER A 162 18.62 25.98 12.03
C SER A 162 19.73 26.25 13.06
N VAL A 163 20.78 25.42 13.07
CA VAL A 163 21.99 25.55 13.91
C VAL A 163 23.17 25.87 12.99
#